data_AF-A0A9X6GC00-F1
#
_entry.id   AF-A0A9X6GC00-F1
#
_cell.length_a   1.000
_cell.length_b   1.000
_cell.length_c   1.000
_cell.angle_alpha   90.00
_cell.angle_beta   90.00
_cell.angle_gamma   90.00
#
_symmetry.space_group_name_H-M   'P 1'
#
loop_
_entity.id
_entity.type
_entity.pdbx_description
1 polymer ?
#
loop_
_entity_poly.entity_id
_entity_poly.type
_entity_poly.pdbx_seq_one_letter_code
_entity_poly.pdbx_strand_id
1 'polypeptide(L)' 'MFRNKDTNCVHCNKKISVHEKSWILMPYPTNGIANMQKVIELDGKVYCTSCITIKQT' A
#
# COMPACT_ATOMS: atom_id res chain seq x y z
N MET A 1 9.83 -17.03 -7.66
CA MET A 1 8.93 -16.37 -8.63
C MET A 1 7.98 -15.48 -7.85
N PHE A 2 8.15 -14.16 -7.96
CA PHE A 2 7.29 -13.17 -7.33
C PHE A 2 5.89 -13.29 -7.94
N ARG A 3 4.96 -13.95 -7.23
CA ARG A 3 3.54 -13.83 -7.53
C ARG A 3 3.22 -12.35 -7.38
N ASN A 4 2.91 -11.67 -8.48
CA ASN A 4 2.27 -10.36 -8.44
C ASN A 4 1.00 -10.54 -7.62
N LYS A 5 1.06 -10.25 -6.32
CA LYS A 5 -0.14 -10.07 -5.52
C LYS A 5 -0.84 -8.89 -6.16
N ASP A 6 -2.02 -9.13 -6.69
CA ASP A 6 -2.88 -8.06 -7.17
C ASP A 6 -3.00 -7.04 -6.04
N THR A 7 -2.42 -5.86 -6.27
CA THR A 7 -2.37 -4.81 -5.26
C THR A 7 -3.71 -4.11 -5.33
N ASN A 8 -4.61 -4.49 -4.43
CA ASN A 8 -5.95 -3.90 -4.37
C ASN A 8 -5.98 -2.72 -3.41
N CYS A 9 -6.73 -1.69 -3.77
CA CYS A 9 -7.01 -0.59 -2.86
C CYS A 9 -7.77 -1.11 -1.63
N VAL A 10 -7.26 -0.82 -0.43
CA VAL A 10 -7.88 -1.24 0.83
C VAL A 10 -9.29 -0.65 1.01
N HIS A 11 -9.58 0.50 0.40
CA HIS A 11 -10.88 1.16 0.55
C HIS A 11 -11.95 0.68 -0.44
N CYS A 12 -11.63 0.66 -1.74
CA CYS A 12 -12.61 0.34 -2.78
C CYS A 12 -12.41 -1.04 -3.43
N ASN A 13 -11.41 -1.81 -2.97
CA ASN A 13 -11.00 -3.10 -3.50
C ASN A 13 -10.69 -3.12 -5.01
N LYS A 14 -10.54 -1.94 -5.63
CA LYS A 14 -10.14 -1.80 -7.03
C LYS A 14 -8.70 -2.30 -7.17
N LYS A 15 -8.47 -3.15 -8.15
CA LYS A 15 -7.12 -3.57 -8.56
C LYS A 15 -6.34 -2.36 -9.07
N ILE A 16 -5.19 -2.11 -8.47
CA ILE A 16 -4.28 -1.03 -8.86
C ILE A 16 -3.39 -1.60 -9.96
N SER A 17 -3.35 -0.91 -11.10
CA SER A 17 -2.48 -1.32 -12.21
C SER A 17 -1.01 -1.05 -11.88
N VAL A 18 -0.09 -1.84 -12.44
CA VAL A 18 1.37 -1.73 -12.21
C VAL A 18 1.90 -0.33 -12.57
N HIS A 19 1.26 0.35 -13.52
CA HIS A 19 1.64 1.68 -13.97
C HIS A 19 0.78 2.81 -13.36
N GLU A 20 -0.15 2.49 -12.44
CA GLU A 20 -1.01 3.47 -11.79
C GLU A 20 -0.34 4.01 -10.53
N LYS A 21 -0.32 5.34 -10.36
CA LYS A 21 0.16 5.96 -9.12
C LYS A 21 -0.74 5.54 -7.96
N SER A 22 -0.12 5.06 -6.89
CA SER A 22 -0.79 4.63 -5.66
C SER A 22 -0.09 5.16 -4.42
N TRP A 23 -0.81 5.16 -3.31
CA TRP A 23 -0.33 5.64 -2.03
C TRP A 23 -0.25 4.48 -1.04
N ILE A 24 0.83 4.41 -0.29
CA ILE A 24 1.05 3.36 0.70
C ILE A 24 0.97 4.02 2.08
N LEU A 25 -0.02 3.64 2.87
CA LEU A 25 -0.01 3.92 4.29
C LEU A 25 0.86 2.88 4.96
N MET A 26 2.08 3.29 5.27
CA MET A 26 3.04 2.48 5.99
C MET A 26 2.91 2.76 7.49
N PRO A 27 2.63 1.76 8.34
CA PRO A 27 2.70 1.97 9.78
C PRO A 27 4.15 2.26 10.20
N TYR A 28 4.31 3.00 11.30
CA TYR A 28 5.62 3.19 11.88
C TYR A 28 6.22 1.82 12.23
N PRO A 29 7.43 1.48 11.74
CA PRO A 29 7.99 0.17 11.97
C PRO A 29 8.21 -0.04 13.48
N THR A 30 7.76 -1.17 14.01
CA THR A 30 8.08 -1.56 15.38
C THR A 30 9.61 -1.64 15.51
N ASN A 31 10.14 -1.03 16.57
CA ASN A 31 11.59 -0.89 16.81
C ASN A 31 12.34 -2.21 16.51
N GLY A 32 13.29 -2.14 15.57
CA GLY A 32 14.12 -3.30 15.17
C GLY A 32 13.91 -3.80 13.74
N ILE A 33 12.88 -3.35 13.01
CA ILE A 33 12.74 -3.66 11.58
C ILE A 33 13.50 -2.62 10.74
N ALA A 34 14.68 -2.99 10.24
CA ALA A 34 15.52 -2.12 9.40
C ALA A 34 15.12 -2.13 7.91
N ASN A 35 14.35 -3.12 7.46
CA ASN A 35 13.98 -3.27 6.05
C ASN A 35 12.58 -2.71 5.77
N MET A 36 12.53 -1.48 5.25
CA MET A 36 11.30 -0.77 4.91
C MET A 36 10.46 -1.48 3.84
N GLN A 37 11.09 -2.18 2.87
CA GLN A 37 10.36 -2.91 1.83
C GLN A 37 9.51 -4.04 2.43
N LYS A 38 10.06 -4.81 3.38
CA LYS A 38 9.30 -5.86 4.07
C LYS A 38 8.11 -5.32 4.85
N VAL A 39 8.27 -4.16 5.50
CA VAL A 39 7.18 -3.52 6.25
C VAL A 39 6.05 -3.10 5.32
N ILE A 40 6.38 -2.58 4.13
CA ILE A 40 5.39 -2.26 3.09
C ILE A 40 4.68 -3.53 2.59
N GLU A 41 5.42 -4.62 2.34
CA GLU A 41 4.82 -5.88 1.86
C GLU A 41 3.91 -6.57 2.88
N LEU A 42 4.22 -6.44 4.17
CA LEU A 42 3.50 -7.11 5.26
C LEU A 42 2.31 -6.29 5.76
N ASP A 43 2.53 -5.00 6.03
CA ASP A 43 1.54 -4.13 6.69
C ASP A 43 1.20 -2.86 5.90
N GLY A 44 1.83 -2.65 4.74
CA GLY A 44 1.54 -1.51 3.88
C GLY A 44 0.14 -1.59 3.31
N LYS A 45 -0.75 -0.71 3.78
CA LYS A 45 -2.10 -0.57 3.21
C LYS A 45 -2.01 0.30 1.97
N VAL A 46 -2.33 -0.25 0.81
CA VAL A 46 -2.29 0.48 -0.46
C VAL A 46 -3.65 1.12 -0.76
N TYR A 47 -3.64 2.38 -1.15
CA TYR A 47 -4.79 3.18 -1.53
C TYR A 47 -4.62 3.70 -2.96
N CYS A 48 -5.69 3.65 -3.76
CA CYS A 48 -5.69 4.31 -5.05
C CYS A 48 -5.78 5.83 -4.89
N THR A 49 -5.37 6.55 -5.93
CA THR A 49 -5.35 8.02 -5.94
C THR A 49 -6.75 8.62 -5.67
N SER A 50 -7.82 7.96 -6.10
CA SER A 50 -9.19 8.42 -5.83
C SER A 50 -9.62 8.30 -4.36
N CYS A 51 -9.05 7.36 -3.60
CA CYS A 51 -9.47 7.09 -2.22
C CYS A 51 -8.61 7.82 -1.17
N ILE A 52 -7.37 8.18 -1.50
CA ILE A 52 -6.48 8.86 -0.55
C ILE A 52 -6.94 10.30 -0.26
N THR A 53 -7.54 10.97 -1.26
CA THR A 53 -8.02 12.36 -1.15
C THR A 53 -9.15 12.51 -0.14
N ILE A 54 -9.85 11.43 0.21
CA ILE A 54 -10.96 11.42 1.17
C ILE A 54 -10.46 11.47 2.63
N LYS A 55 -9.15 11.24 2.89
CA LYS A 55 -8.58 11.15 4.25
C LYS A 55 -7.73 12.35 4.70
N GLN A 56 -7.68 13.45 3.94
CA GLN A 56 -6.97 14.68 4.34
C GLN A 56 -7.92 15.77 4.87
N THR A 57 -8.94 15.40 5.64
CA THR A 57 -9.78 16.34 6.40
C THR A 57 -9.73 15.97 7.87
#